data_AF-A0A956DG94-F1
#
_entry.id   AF-A0A956DG94-F1
#
_cell.length_a   1.000
_cell.length_b   1.000
_cell.length_c   1.000
_cell.angle_alpha   90.00
_cell.angle_beta   90.00
_cell.angle_gamma   90.00
#
_symmetry.space_group_name_H-M   'P 1'
#
loop_
_entity.id
_entity.type
_entity.pdbx_description
1 polymer ?
#
loop_
_entity_poly.entity_id
_entity_poly.type
_entity_poly.pdbx_seq_one_letter_code
_entity_poly.pdbx_strand_id
1 'polypeptide(L)'
;MDDEPVSVVTSPEVALETRGFVLLRWLRTFGQAFAPRQTAGGFARSTRLGAPIAFLLTSWLPLAFARGIIPFTHTLRFGDRFGIEHIGEVDRDAIVFDILRAGGLSLLVQTAVLVAMLASYASLNRAYGHVPEGAADESQDAVRRFAVRALLYRAFWLPLGGSFGLAMPILWAVSSEALQSGLLQVLLVLVATAPVMMLFVGLRHAARQACGVGPLVSFAVVAVPFVLGFVVEQILVGDQLGGLLQPWLPELLPAPETVG
;
A
#
# COMPACT_ATOMS: atom_id res chain seq x y z
N MET A 1 11.97 30.30 -0.62
CA MET A 1 10.97 29.91 0.40
C MET A 1 11.71 28.97 1.33
N ASP A 2 12.24 29.53 2.41
CA ASP A 2 13.01 28.78 3.39
C ASP A 2 12.04 27.90 4.18
N ASP A 3 11.92 26.64 3.75
CA ASP A 3 11.27 25.58 4.53
C ASP A 3 12.17 25.36 5.76
N GLU A 4 11.93 26.10 6.85
CA GLU A 4 12.50 25.78 8.16
C GLU A 4 12.34 24.27 8.38
N PRO A 5 13.42 23.54 8.76
CA PRO A 5 13.31 22.11 9.00
C PRO A 5 12.34 21.90 10.16
N VAL A 6 11.11 21.47 9.84
CA VAL A 6 10.10 21.07 10.83
C VAL A 6 10.76 20.06 11.76
N SER A 7 11.08 20.51 12.98
CA SER A 7 11.82 19.70 13.94
C SER A 7 10.95 18.52 14.38
N VAL A 8 11.58 17.37 14.64
CA VAL A 8 10.90 16.16 15.14
C VAL A 8 10.04 16.46 16.37
N VAL A 9 10.52 17.38 17.22
CA VAL A 9 9.87 17.79 18.46
C VAL A 9 8.51 18.46 18.22
N THR A 10 8.37 19.23 17.13
CA THR A 10 7.12 19.92 16.78
C THR A 10 6.10 19.01 16.08
N SER A 11 6.54 17.85 15.58
CA SER A 11 5.65 16.91 14.91
C SER A 11 4.80 16.14 15.92
N PRO A 12 3.47 16.00 15.71
CA PRO A 12 2.62 15.18 16.55
C PRO A 12 3.12 13.73 16.62
N GLU A 13 3.01 13.13 17.81
CA GLU A 13 3.17 11.68 17.97
C GLU A 13 2.14 10.92 17.15
N VAL A 14 2.52 9.72 16.72
CA VAL A 14 1.58 8.79 16.09
C VAL A 14 0.50 8.44 17.12
N ALA A 15 -0.77 8.61 16.78
CA ALA A 15 -1.86 8.49 17.75
C ALA A 15 -1.96 7.09 18.37
N LEU A 16 -1.56 6.04 17.64
CA LEU A 16 -1.47 4.68 18.17
C LEU A 16 -0.36 4.49 19.21
N GLU A 17 0.48 5.47 19.49
CA GLU A 17 1.53 5.38 20.51
C GLU A 17 1.21 6.21 21.76
N THR A 18 0.21 7.08 21.70
CA THR A 18 -0.22 7.92 22.83
C THR A 18 -1.12 7.16 23.81
N ARG A 19 -1.44 7.73 24.97
CA ARG A 19 -2.39 7.12 25.92
C ARG A 19 -3.84 7.37 25.48
N GLY A 20 -4.75 6.44 25.83
CA GLY A 20 -6.19 6.59 25.60
C GLY A 20 -6.87 5.39 24.94
N PHE A 21 -8.14 5.56 24.58
CA PHE A 21 -8.99 4.52 23.99
C PHE A 21 -8.45 3.99 22.66
N VAL A 22 -8.32 2.67 22.54
CA VAL A 22 -7.56 2.01 21.47
C VAL A 22 -8.17 2.26 20.08
N LEU A 23 -9.49 2.10 19.93
CA LEU A 23 -10.16 2.27 18.63
C LEU A 23 -10.03 3.71 18.12
N LEU A 24 -10.20 4.71 19.00
CA LEU A 24 -10.06 6.11 18.62
C LEU A 24 -8.62 6.44 18.20
N ARG A 25 -7.63 5.85 18.85
CA ARG A 25 -6.21 5.97 18.47
C ARG A 25 -5.92 5.32 17.12
N TRP A 26 -6.52 4.17 16.84
CA TRP A 26 -6.42 3.51 15.54
C TRP A 26 -7.02 4.37 14.42
N LEU A 27 -8.24 4.89 14.60
CA LEU A 27 -8.90 5.77 13.63
C LEU A 27 -8.13 7.08 13.41
N ARG A 28 -7.58 7.67 14.48
CA ARG A 28 -6.72 8.85 14.37
C ARG A 28 -5.43 8.55 13.62
N THR A 29 -4.83 7.38 13.83
CA THR A 29 -3.62 6.95 13.09
C THR A 29 -3.93 6.76 11.61
N PHE A 30 -5.09 6.19 11.31
CA PHE A 30 -5.60 6.10 9.96
C PHE A 30 -5.77 7.49 9.33
N GLY A 31 -6.43 8.43 10.02
CA GLY A 31 -6.56 9.83 9.57
C GLY A 31 -5.22 10.55 9.41
N GLN A 32 -4.26 10.31 10.31
CA GLN A 32 -2.90 10.84 10.27
C GLN A 32 -2.14 10.43 8.99
N ALA A 33 -2.47 9.28 8.40
CA ALA A 33 -1.88 8.84 7.15
C ALA A 33 -2.26 9.72 5.95
N PHE A 34 -3.36 10.48 6.04
CA PHE A 34 -3.78 11.47 5.04
C PHE A 34 -3.12 12.84 5.22
N ALA A 35 -2.37 13.05 6.30
CA ALA A 35 -1.62 14.28 6.57
C ALA A 35 -0.10 14.01 6.52
N PRO A 36 0.46 13.64 5.35
CA PRO A 36 1.82 13.12 5.23
C PRO A 36 2.91 14.05 5.77
N ARG A 37 2.76 15.36 5.56
CA ARG A 37 3.71 16.38 6.00
C ARG A 37 3.69 16.60 7.51
N GLN A 38 2.52 16.49 8.14
CA GLN A 38 2.34 16.79 9.57
C GLN A 38 2.84 15.65 10.44
N THR A 39 2.71 14.40 9.99
CA THR A 39 2.94 13.22 10.83
C THR A 39 4.30 12.57 10.58
N ALA A 40 5.05 13.05 9.60
CA ALA A 40 6.31 12.44 9.17
C ALA A 40 7.40 12.47 10.25
N GLY A 41 7.62 13.59 10.94
CA GLY A 41 8.59 13.66 12.04
C GLY A 41 8.21 12.76 13.24
N GLY A 42 6.92 12.47 13.43
CA GLY A 42 6.41 11.64 14.53
C GLY A 42 6.98 10.21 14.54
N PHE A 43 7.47 9.70 13.40
CA PHE A 43 8.08 8.36 13.34
C PHE A 43 9.42 8.25 14.07
N ALA A 44 10.15 9.36 14.23
CA ALA A 44 11.42 9.42 14.95
C ALA A 44 11.26 9.57 16.49
N ARG A 45 10.03 9.76 16.98
CA ARG A 45 9.73 9.95 18.42
C ARG A 45 9.70 8.66 19.23
N SER A 46 9.95 7.50 18.62
CA SER A 46 9.92 6.20 19.28
C SER A 46 10.69 5.17 18.46
N THR A 47 11.23 4.16 19.13
CA THR A 47 11.98 3.05 18.51
C THR A 47 11.21 1.73 18.50
N ARG A 48 10.04 1.68 19.14
CA ARG A 48 9.26 0.44 19.34
C ARG A 48 8.60 0.01 18.04
N LEU A 49 8.57 -1.30 17.75
CA LEU A 49 7.90 -1.81 16.53
C LEU A 49 6.50 -2.39 16.78
N GLY A 50 6.10 -2.58 18.03
CA GLY A 50 4.81 -3.21 18.37
C GLY A 50 3.59 -2.48 17.80
N ALA A 51 3.48 -1.16 18.00
CA ALA A 51 2.35 -0.39 17.47
C ALA A 51 2.31 -0.31 15.93
N PRO A 52 3.42 -0.06 15.21
CA PRO A 52 3.42 -0.15 13.74
C PRO A 52 3.02 -1.53 13.21
N ILE A 53 3.49 -2.62 13.83
CA ILE A 53 3.12 -3.99 13.45
C ILE A 53 1.62 -4.22 13.70
N ALA A 54 1.09 -3.82 14.85
CA ALA A 54 -0.34 -3.95 15.14
C ALA A 54 -1.19 -3.17 14.12
N PHE A 55 -0.76 -1.95 13.74
CA PHE A 55 -1.44 -1.18 12.71
C PHE A 55 -1.37 -1.87 11.34
N LEU A 56 -0.20 -2.38 10.94
CA LEU A 56 -0.04 -3.16 9.70
C LEU A 56 -1.02 -4.33 9.66
N LEU A 57 -1.06 -5.15 10.72
CA LEU A 57 -1.91 -6.34 10.78
C LEU A 57 -3.41 -6.02 10.77
N THR A 58 -3.81 -4.86 11.27
CA THR A 58 -5.23 -4.46 11.34
C THR A 58 -5.70 -3.61 10.16
N SER A 59 -4.78 -3.09 9.34
CA SER A 59 -5.12 -2.24 8.19
C SER A 59 -4.66 -2.83 6.86
N TRP A 60 -3.37 -3.13 6.73
CA TRP A 60 -2.80 -3.64 5.49
C TRP A 60 -3.19 -5.09 5.23
N LEU A 61 -3.14 -5.98 6.24
CA LEU A 61 -3.43 -7.41 6.06
C LEU A 61 -4.85 -7.67 5.49
N PRO A 62 -5.94 -7.10 6.04
CA PRO A 62 -7.28 -7.34 5.48
C PRO A 62 -7.42 -6.77 4.07
N LEU A 63 -6.80 -5.62 3.77
CA LEU A 63 -6.83 -5.02 2.43
C LEU A 63 -6.02 -5.84 1.42
N ALA A 64 -4.84 -6.32 1.81
CA ALA A 64 -3.98 -7.15 0.96
C ALA A 64 -4.63 -8.51 0.67
N PHE A 65 -5.34 -9.10 1.62
CA PHE A 65 -6.16 -10.29 1.38
C PHE A 65 -7.31 -9.97 0.42
N ALA A 66 -8.10 -8.92 0.70
CA ALA A 66 -9.27 -8.55 -0.08
C ALA A 66 -8.95 -8.19 -1.54
N ARG A 67 -7.79 -7.55 -1.78
CA ARG A 67 -7.30 -7.20 -3.12
C ARG A 67 -7.28 -8.40 -4.07
N GLY A 68 -6.95 -9.58 -3.57
CA GLY A 68 -6.83 -10.79 -4.38
C GLY A 68 -8.11 -11.54 -4.67
N ILE A 69 -9.14 -11.32 -3.86
CA ILE A 69 -10.33 -12.21 -3.85
C ILE A 69 -10.93 -12.31 -5.24
N ILE A 70 -11.20 -11.19 -5.89
CA ILE A 70 -11.89 -11.20 -7.18
C ILE A 70 -10.94 -11.41 -8.37
N PRO A 71 -9.77 -10.75 -8.46
CA PRO A 71 -8.90 -10.99 -9.62
C PRO A 71 -8.27 -12.38 -9.65
N PHE A 72 -8.16 -13.09 -8.51
CA PHE A 72 -7.50 -14.40 -8.46
C PHE A 72 -8.45 -15.59 -8.19
N THR A 73 -9.75 -15.36 -8.00
CA THR A 73 -10.73 -16.46 -7.95
C THR A 73 -11.04 -16.96 -9.36
N HIS A 74 -11.31 -18.25 -9.46
CA HIS A 74 -11.78 -18.90 -10.69
C HIS A 74 -13.30 -19.11 -10.66
N THR A 75 -13.93 -18.93 -9.50
CA THR A 75 -15.35 -19.20 -9.26
C THR A 75 -16.19 -17.93 -9.20
N LEU A 76 -15.57 -16.77 -8.98
CA LEU A 76 -16.26 -15.49 -8.83
C LEU A 76 -15.78 -14.49 -9.88
N ARG A 77 -16.71 -13.64 -10.32
CA ARG A 77 -16.40 -12.44 -11.09
C ARG A 77 -17.29 -11.29 -10.62
N PHE A 78 -16.88 -10.06 -10.93
CA PHE A 78 -17.83 -8.96 -10.88
C PHE A 78 -18.78 -9.06 -12.08
N GLY A 79 -20.08 -9.01 -11.80
CA GLY A 79 -21.14 -8.77 -12.77
C GLY A 79 -21.50 -7.29 -12.84
N ASP A 80 -22.61 -7.00 -13.51
CA ASP A 80 -23.10 -5.63 -13.65
C ASP A 80 -23.38 -4.98 -12.29
N ARG A 81 -23.06 -3.68 -12.16
CA ARG A 81 -23.40 -2.83 -10.99
C ARG A 81 -22.87 -3.36 -9.64
N PHE A 82 -21.63 -3.86 -9.59
CA PHE A 82 -21.02 -4.46 -8.39
C PHE A 82 -21.68 -5.77 -7.92
N GLY A 83 -22.49 -6.43 -8.76
CA GLY A 83 -22.94 -7.79 -8.49
C GLY A 83 -21.75 -8.75 -8.42
N ILE A 84 -21.82 -9.76 -7.55
CA ILE A 84 -20.88 -10.89 -7.59
C ILE A 84 -21.61 -12.01 -8.32
N GLU A 85 -21.03 -12.50 -9.40
CA GLU A 85 -21.56 -13.60 -10.20
C GLU A 85 -20.69 -14.84 -10.05
N HIS A 86 -21.32 -16.01 -10.10
CA HIS A 86 -20.64 -17.28 -10.07
C HIS A 86 -20.29 -17.73 -11.50
N ILE A 87 -19.09 -18.26 -11.68
CA ILE A 87 -18.65 -18.84 -12.95
C ILE A 87 -18.97 -20.34 -12.93
N GLY A 88 -20.05 -20.72 -13.61
CA GLY A 88 -20.51 -22.11 -13.71
C GLY A 88 -21.32 -22.60 -12.49
N GLU A 89 -21.58 -23.91 -12.43
CA GLU A 89 -22.20 -24.55 -11.28
C GLU A 89 -21.13 -24.87 -10.23
N VAL A 90 -21.08 -24.07 -9.17
CA VAL A 90 -20.06 -24.17 -8.13
C VAL A 90 -20.71 -24.36 -6.77
N ASP A 91 -20.27 -25.38 -6.03
CA ASP A 91 -20.70 -25.61 -4.66
C ASP A 91 -20.07 -24.57 -3.70
N ARG A 92 -20.74 -24.31 -2.58
CA ARG A 92 -20.34 -23.29 -1.60
C ARG A 92 -18.94 -23.53 -1.06
N ASP A 93 -18.58 -24.77 -0.80
CA ASP A 93 -17.26 -25.12 -0.26
C ASP A 93 -16.15 -24.81 -1.27
N ALA A 94 -16.39 -25.09 -2.56
CA ALA A 94 -15.45 -24.75 -3.62
C ALA A 94 -15.22 -23.23 -3.73
N ILE A 95 -16.27 -22.41 -3.57
CA ILE A 95 -16.15 -20.95 -3.52
C ILE A 95 -15.28 -20.52 -2.33
N VAL A 96 -15.50 -21.07 -1.14
CA VAL A 96 -14.72 -20.70 0.06
C VAL A 96 -13.25 -21.05 -0.11
N PHE A 97 -12.93 -22.26 -0.59
CA PHE A 97 -11.55 -22.66 -0.85
C PHE A 97 -10.87 -21.77 -1.90
N ASP A 98 -11.60 -21.39 -2.94
CA ASP A 98 -11.09 -20.51 -3.99
C ASP A 98 -10.80 -19.10 -3.47
N ILE A 99 -11.71 -18.52 -2.66
CA ILE A 99 -11.48 -17.23 -1.99
C ILE A 99 -10.25 -17.27 -1.09
N LEU A 100 -10.10 -18.33 -0.29
CA LEU A 100 -8.95 -18.49 0.60
C LEU A 100 -7.63 -18.63 -0.18
N ARG A 101 -7.65 -19.38 -1.28
CA ARG A 101 -6.50 -19.50 -2.19
C ARG A 101 -6.15 -18.16 -2.83
N ALA A 102 -7.13 -17.47 -3.41
CA ALA A 102 -6.99 -16.18 -4.06
C ALA A 102 -6.46 -15.10 -3.11
N GLY A 103 -7.09 -14.97 -1.93
CA GLY A 103 -6.65 -14.06 -0.89
C GLY A 103 -5.27 -14.42 -0.35
N GLY A 104 -4.95 -15.71 -0.21
CA GLY A 104 -3.62 -16.20 0.18
C GLY A 104 -2.53 -15.86 -0.84
N LEU A 105 -2.79 -16.03 -2.14
CA LEU A 105 -1.88 -15.63 -3.22
C LEU A 105 -1.63 -14.11 -3.21
N SER A 106 -2.69 -13.31 -3.01
CA SER A 106 -2.52 -11.86 -2.91
C SER A 106 -1.73 -11.45 -1.67
N LEU A 107 -1.96 -12.08 -0.52
CA LEU A 107 -1.13 -11.86 0.66
C LEU A 107 0.34 -12.18 0.39
N LEU A 108 0.63 -13.27 -0.33
CA LEU A 108 2.01 -13.65 -0.70
C LEU A 108 2.65 -12.57 -1.58
N VAL A 109 1.97 -12.15 -2.66
CA VAL A 109 2.47 -11.11 -3.57
C VAL A 109 2.70 -9.81 -2.83
N GLN A 110 1.70 -9.34 -2.08
CA GLN A 110 1.78 -8.07 -1.35
C GLN A 110 2.84 -8.12 -0.24
N THR A 111 3.03 -9.27 0.42
CA THR A 111 4.11 -9.45 1.40
C THR A 111 5.47 -9.33 0.73
N ALA A 112 5.68 -9.98 -0.41
CA ALA A 112 6.94 -9.91 -1.14
C ALA A 112 7.26 -8.48 -1.58
N VAL A 113 6.27 -7.75 -2.12
CA VAL A 113 6.38 -6.32 -2.48
C VAL A 113 6.73 -5.48 -1.25
N LEU A 114 5.99 -5.64 -0.14
CA LEU A 114 6.23 -4.90 1.09
C LEU A 114 7.63 -5.17 1.66
N VAL A 115 8.09 -6.43 1.66
CA VAL A 115 9.42 -6.81 2.13
C VAL A 115 10.51 -6.19 1.26
N ALA A 116 10.36 -6.23 -0.07
CA ALA A 116 11.31 -5.63 -0.99
C ALA A 116 11.38 -4.10 -0.81
N MET A 117 10.24 -3.44 -0.68
CA MET A 117 10.15 -2.01 -0.39
C MET A 117 10.77 -1.69 0.98
N LEU A 118 10.46 -2.47 2.01
CA LEU A 118 10.96 -2.24 3.37
C LEU A 118 12.47 -2.38 3.44
N ALA A 119 13.03 -3.44 2.83
CA ALA A 119 14.46 -3.70 2.82
C ALA A 119 15.23 -2.57 2.11
N SER A 120 14.79 -2.19 0.91
CA SER A 120 15.42 -1.12 0.12
C SER A 120 15.26 0.24 0.79
N TYR A 121 14.05 0.58 1.26
CA TYR A 121 13.78 1.87 1.91
C TYR A 121 14.58 2.02 3.20
N ALA A 122 14.60 1.01 4.06
CA ALA A 122 15.34 1.06 5.31
C ALA A 122 16.87 1.09 5.09
N SER A 123 17.36 0.38 4.07
CA SER A 123 18.78 0.40 3.68
C SER A 123 19.21 1.78 3.17
N LEU A 124 18.43 2.36 2.25
CA LEU A 124 18.74 3.67 1.66
C LEU A 124 18.63 4.80 2.69
N ASN A 125 17.62 4.80 3.57
CA ASN A 125 17.55 5.78 4.65
C ASN A 125 18.73 5.65 5.61
N ARG A 126 19.19 4.45 5.93
CA ARG A 126 20.40 4.26 6.76
C ARG A 126 21.67 4.81 6.08
N ALA A 127 21.78 4.64 4.76
CA ALA A 127 22.95 5.05 3.99
C ALA A 127 23.03 6.56 3.76
N TYR A 128 21.90 7.22 3.53
CA TYR A 128 21.82 8.63 3.14
C TYR A 128 21.22 9.55 4.21
N GLY A 129 20.68 8.98 5.28
CA GLY A 129 20.05 9.71 6.36
C GLY A 129 21.00 9.98 7.52
N HIS A 130 20.61 10.93 8.35
CA HIS A 130 21.23 11.19 9.64
C HIS A 130 20.13 11.21 10.70
N VAL A 131 20.51 10.99 11.95
CA VAL A 131 19.56 11.13 13.05
C VAL A 131 19.13 12.61 13.13
N PRO A 132 17.83 12.91 13.05
CA PRO A 132 17.35 14.27 13.25
C PRO A 132 17.40 14.69 14.74
N GLU A 133 17.61 15.97 15.00
CA GLU A 133 17.59 16.52 16.35
C GLU A 133 16.24 16.26 17.06
N GLY A 134 16.29 15.85 18.33
CA GLY A 134 15.10 15.51 19.12
C GLY A 134 14.47 14.16 18.79
N ALA A 135 15.17 13.28 18.06
CA ALA A 135 14.78 11.88 17.91
C ALA A 135 14.86 11.13 19.25
N ALA A 136 14.07 10.07 19.39
CA ALA A 136 14.05 9.26 20.60
C ALA A 136 15.32 8.42 20.83
N ASP A 137 16.16 8.29 19.81
CA ASP A 137 17.39 7.51 19.83
C ASP A 137 18.38 8.17 18.87
N GLU A 138 19.53 8.57 19.41
CA GLU A 138 20.58 9.31 18.70
C GLU A 138 21.57 8.41 17.96
N SER A 139 21.41 7.09 18.04
CA SER A 139 22.26 6.15 17.31
C SER A 139 21.94 6.17 15.81
N GLN A 140 22.98 6.08 14.97
CA GLN A 140 22.80 6.03 13.51
C GLN A 140 21.97 4.82 13.05
N ASP A 141 21.97 3.73 13.82
CA ASP A 141 21.13 2.56 13.55
C ASP A 141 19.63 2.83 13.80
N ALA A 142 19.27 3.89 14.51
CA ALA A 142 17.88 4.30 14.72
C ALA A 142 17.20 4.77 13.43
N VAL A 143 17.95 5.32 12.48
CA VAL A 143 17.43 5.78 11.18
C VAL A 143 16.71 4.65 10.43
N ARG A 144 17.29 3.44 10.47
CA ARG A 144 16.67 2.23 9.91
C ARG A 144 15.32 1.94 10.58
N ARG A 145 15.23 2.05 11.91
CA ARG A 145 13.99 1.83 12.67
C ARG A 145 12.93 2.87 12.34
N PHE A 146 13.30 4.15 12.20
CA PHE A 146 12.39 5.21 11.80
C PHE A 146 11.82 4.98 10.41
N ALA A 147 12.66 4.56 9.46
CA ALA A 147 12.23 4.20 8.11
C ALA A 147 11.28 3.00 8.11
N VAL A 148 11.59 1.94 8.87
CA VAL A 148 10.70 0.77 9.02
C VAL A 148 9.34 1.20 9.57
N ARG A 149 9.33 2.01 10.64
CA ARG A 149 8.09 2.52 11.26
C ARG A 149 7.25 3.31 10.27
N ALA A 150 7.88 4.22 9.52
CA ALA A 150 7.20 5.03 8.51
C ALA A 150 6.51 4.16 7.45
N LEU A 151 7.20 3.13 6.94
CA LEU A 151 6.59 2.24 5.94
C LEU A 151 5.46 1.40 6.53
N LEU A 152 5.65 0.80 7.72
CA LEU A 152 4.62 -0.02 8.35
C LEU A 152 3.32 0.75 8.62
N TYR A 153 3.42 2.00 9.07
CA TYR A 153 2.25 2.86 9.28
C TYR A 153 1.56 3.32 7.99
N ARG A 154 2.23 3.21 6.84
CA ARG A 154 1.70 3.65 5.53
C ARG A 154 1.41 2.50 4.57
N ALA A 155 1.81 1.28 4.93
CA ALA A 155 1.72 0.12 4.05
C ALA A 155 0.31 -0.15 3.54
N PHE A 156 -0.75 0.17 4.30
CA PHE A 156 -2.14 -0.03 3.88
C PHE A 156 -2.51 0.67 2.56
N TRP A 157 -1.74 1.69 2.13
CA TRP A 157 -1.91 2.31 0.82
C TRP A 157 -1.50 1.40 -0.36
N LEU A 158 -0.59 0.45 -0.15
CA LEU A 158 -0.11 -0.47 -1.18
C LEU A 158 -1.25 -1.28 -1.83
N PRO A 159 -2.07 -2.04 -1.07
CA PRO A 159 -3.12 -2.85 -1.67
C PRO A 159 -4.23 -2.02 -2.31
N LEU A 160 -4.34 -0.72 -1.99
CA LEU A 160 -5.33 0.18 -2.58
C LEU A 160 -4.91 0.73 -3.95
N GLY A 161 -3.60 0.77 -4.26
CA GLY A 161 -3.06 1.36 -5.49
C GLY A 161 -2.69 0.33 -6.58
N GLY A 162 -2.33 0.82 -7.77
CA GLY A 162 -1.86 -0.02 -8.87
C GLY A 162 -2.96 -0.84 -9.57
N SER A 163 -2.54 -1.76 -10.43
CA SER A 163 -3.44 -2.44 -11.39
C SER A 163 -4.55 -3.26 -10.75
N PHE A 164 -4.30 -3.88 -9.59
CA PHE A 164 -5.30 -4.69 -8.88
C PHE A 164 -5.88 -3.98 -7.65
N GLY A 165 -5.65 -2.67 -7.51
CA GLY A 165 -6.16 -1.86 -6.40
C GLY A 165 -7.62 -1.47 -6.57
N LEU A 166 -8.01 -0.34 -5.98
CA LEU A 166 -9.39 0.16 -6.00
C LEU A 166 -9.97 0.37 -7.41
N ALA A 167 -9.12 0.59 -8.41
CA ALA A 167 -9.57 0.83 -9.78
C ALA A 167 -10.18 -0.42 -10.45
N MET A 168 -9.72 -1.63 -10.12
CA MET A 168 -10.23 -2.85 -10.75
C MET A 168 -11.71 -3.11 -10.41
N PRO A 169 -12.14 -3.12 -9.13
CA PRO A 169 -13.56 -3.23 -8.81
C PRO A 169 -14.44 -2.17 -9.50
N ILE A 170 -13.91 -0.96 -9.70
CA ILE A 170 -14.64 0.12 -10.38
C ILE A 170 -14.74 -0.15 -11.88
N LEU A 171 -13.66 -0.61 -12.53
CA LEU A 171 -13.67 -0.95 -13.96
C LEU A 171 -14.76 -1.97 -14.30
N TRP A 172 -15.01 -2.93 -13.40
CA TRP A 172 -15.99 -3.98 -13.62
C TRP A 172 -17.42 -3.55 -13.26
N ALA A 173 -17.56 -2.53 -12.41
CA ALA A 173 -18.87 -2.03 -12.02
C ALA A 173 -19.47 -1.04 -13.02
N VAL A 174 -18.67 -0.54 -13.95
CA VAL A 174 -19.08 0.48 -14.91
C VAL A 174 -19.28 -0.15 -16.30
N SER A 175 -20.36 0.22 -16.98
CA SER A 175 -20.66 -0.28 -18.33
C SER A 175 -19.57 0.11 -19.33
N SER A 176 -19.41 -0.72 -20.36
CA SER A 176 -18.49 -0.49 -21.49
C SER A 176 -18.72 0.86 -22.18
N GLU A 177 -19.96 1.32 -22.28
CA GLU A 177 -20.32 2.65 -22.80
C GLU A 177 -19.81 3.79 -21.93
N ALA A 178 -19.92 3.66 -20.61
CA ALA A 178 -19.42 4.67 -19.68
C ALA A 178 -17.87 4.67 -19.62
N LEU A 179 -17.22 3.53 -19.86
CA LEU A 179 -15.75 3.40 -20.02
C LEU A 179 -15.21 4.14 -21.24
N GLN A 180 -16.03 4.39 -22.26
CA GLN A 180 -15.64 5.22 -23.40
C GLN A 180 -15.70 6.73 -23.09
N SER A 181 -16.29 7.13 -21.96
CA SER A 181 -16.26 8.53 -21.54
C SER A 181 -14.86 8.91 -21.03
N GLY A 182 -14.26 9.95 -21.63
CA GLY A 182 -12.92 10.42 -21.23
C GLY A 182 -12.85 10.84 -19.76
N LEU A 183 -13.95 11.35 -19.18
CA LEU A 183 -14.02 11.74 -17.78
C LEU A 183 -13.87 10.53 -16.83
N LEU A 184 -14.52 9.41 -17.12
CA LEU A 184 -14.43 8.22 -16.28
C LEU A 184 -13.03 7.61 -16.32
N GLN A 185 -12.39 7.57 -17.49
CA GLN A 185 -11.02 7.10 -17.61
C GLN A 185 -10.06 7.92 -16.75
N VAL A 186 -10.19 9.26 -16.78
CA VAL A 186 -9.40 10.14 -15.91
C VAL A 186 -9.66 9.84 -14.44
N LEU A 187 -10.91 9.67 -14.03
CA LEU A 187 -11.26 9.32 -12.64
C LEU A 187 -10.67 7.98 -12.21
N LEU A 188 -10.71 6.96 -13.08
CA LEU A 188 -10.13 5.65 -12.81
C LEU A 188 -8.60 5.72 -12.63
N VAL A 189 -7.91 6.46 -13.51
CA VAL A 189 -6.47 6.71 -13.36
C VAL A 189 -6.18 7.42 -12.04
N LEU A 190 -6.97 8.44 -11.67
CA LEU A 190 -6.81 9.15 -10.40
C LEU A 190 -7.02 8.23 -9.20
N VAL A 191 -8.05 7.38 -9.22
CA VAL A 191 -8.32 6.42 -8.12
C VAL A 191 -7.21 5.37 -8.02
N ALA A 192 -6.69 4.87 -9.15
CA ALA A 192 -5.59 3.91 -9.17
C ALA A 192 -4.27 4.50 -8.65
N THR A 193 -4.01 5.77 -8.98
CA THR A 193 -2.72 6.44 -8.71
C THR A 193 -2.69 7.18 -7.39
N ALA A 194 -3.81 7.69 -6.89
CA ALA A 194 -3.87 8.47 -5.65
C ALA A 194 -3.30 7.72 -4.42
N PRO A 195 -3.60 6.44 -4.16
CA PRO A 195 -2.98 5.67 -3.08
C PRO A 195 -1.45 5.59 -3.19
N VAL A 196 -0.96 5.33 -4.41
CA VAL A 196 0.48 5.23 -4.71
C VAL A 196 1.15 6.59 -4.45
N MET A 197 0.53 7.68 -4.90
CA MET A 197 1.02 9.04 -4.67
C MET A 197 1.01 9.40 -3.19
N MET A 198 -0.04 9.05 -2.44
CA MET A 198 -0.13 9.30 -1.01
C MET A 198 0.95 8.54 -0.23
N LEU A 199 1.22 7.29 -0.60
CA LEU A 199 2.32 6.51 -0.05
C LEU A 199 3.67 7.17 -0.38
N PHE A 200 3.89 7.53 -1.64
CA PHE A 200 5.14 8.14 -2.10
C PHE A 200 5.44 9.45 -1.37
N VAL A 201 4.47 10.36 -1.33
CA VAL A 201 4.57 11.65 -0.64
C VAL A 201 4.77 11.43 0.87
N GLY A 202 4.04 10.49 1.47
CA GLY A 202 4.18 10.13 2.87
C GLY A 202 5.58 9.65 3.24
N LEU A 203 6.13 8.70 2.48
CA LEU A 203 7.48 8.18 2.69
C LEU A 203 8.54 9.23 2.39
N ARG A 204 8.34 10.07 1.38
CA ARG A 204 9.28 11.17 1.08
C ARG A 204 9.37 12.15 2.24
N HIS A 205 8.24 12.56 2.82
CA HIS A 205 8.25 13.43 4.00
C HIS A 205 8.86 12.73 5.21
N ALA A 206 8.58 11.43 5.41
CA ALA A 206 9.18 10.65 6.49
C ALA A 206 10.71 10.51 6.33
N ALA A 207 11.21 10.26 5.12
CA ALA A 207 12.64 10.21 4.84
C ALA A 207 13.31 11.54 5.20
N ARG A 208 12.68 12.67 4.86
CA ARG A 208 13.21 14.00 5.19
C ARG A 208 13.17 14.31 6.67
N GLN A 209 12.00 14.15 7.31
CA GLN A 209 11.78 14.64 8.67
C GLN A 209 12.15 13.65 9.76
N ALA A 210 11.95 12.34 9.55
CA ALA A 210 12.28 11.31 10.53
C ALA A 210 13.62 10.64 10.27
N CYS A 211 14.14 10.67 9.04
CA CYS A 211 15.42 10.02 8.69
C CYS A 211 16.52 11.01 8.27
N GLY A 212 16.26 12.33 8.30
CA GLY A 212 17.26 13.35 7.99
C GLY A 212 17.78 13.33 6.54
N VAL A 213 17.03 12.74 5.60
CA VAL A 213 17.47 12.66 4.21
C VAL A 213 17.29 14.02 3.51
N GLY A 214 18.30 14.45 2.75
CA GLY A 214 18.24 15.68 1.96
C GLY A 214 17.08 15.73 0.95
N PRO A 215 16.59 16.92 0.55
CA PRO A 215 15.38 17.06 -0.28
C PRO A 215 15.44 16.35 -1.65
N LEU A 216 16.59 16.39 -2.33
CA LEU A 216 16.78 15.72 -3.62
C LEU A 216 16.94 14.21 -3.45
N VAL A 217 17.77 13.79 -2.49
CA VAL A 217 18.04 12.36 -2.21
C VAL A 217 16.79 11.63 -1.73
N SER A 218 15.87 12.34 -1.05
CA SER A 218 14.59 11.77 -0.60
C SER A 218 13.74 11.23 -1.75
N PHE A 219 13.86 11.77 -2.96
CA PHE A 219 13.19 11.21 -4.14
C PHE A 219 13.75 9.85 -4.51
N ALA A 220 15.08 9.71 -4.60
CA ALA A 220 15.73 8.46 -4.95
C ALA A 220 15.48 7.37 -3.89
N VAL A 221 15.59 7.75 -2.60
CA VAL A 221 15.36 6.87 -1.45
C VAL A 221 13.95 6.27 -1.44
N VAL A 222 12.95 6.97 -1.99
CA VAL A 222 11.58 6.47 -2.11
C VAL A 222 11.32 5.82 -3.46
N ALA A 223 11.79 6.40 -4.57
CA ALA A 223 11.57 5.90 -5.91
C ALA A 223 12.15 4.49 -6.12
N VAL A 224 13.35 4.23 -5.62
CA VAL A 224 13.99 2.90 -5.75
C VAL A 224 13.13 1.79 -5.11
N PRO A 225 12.64 1.92 -3.86
CA PRO A 225 11.68 0.98 -3.30
C PRO A 225 10.43 0.75 -4.17
N PHE A 226 9.84 1.81 -4.73
CA PHE A 226 8.66 1.65 -5.58
C PHE A 226 8.97 0.89 -6.86
N VAL A 227 10.09 1.21 -7.51
CA VAL A 227 10.55 0.48 -8.71
C VAL A 227 10.80 -0.98 -8.36
N LEU A 228 11.47 -1.26 -7.25
CA LEU A 228 11.73 -2.63 -6.81
C LEU A 228 10.43 -3.38 -6.47
N GLY A 229 9.49 -2.73 -5.78
CA GLY A 229 8.17 -3.28 -5.48
C GLY A 229 7.40 -3.62 -6.76
N PHE A 230 7.40 -2.71 -7.74
CA PHE A 230 6.80 -2.95 -9.06
C PHE A 230 7.47 -4.12 -9.79
N VAL A 231 8.81 -4.17 -9.82
CA VAL A 231 9.56 -5.28 -10.43
C VAL A 231 9.21 -6.62 -9.76
N VAL A 232 9.11 -6.66 -8.44
CA VAL A 232 8.70 -7.86 -7.70
C VAL A 232 7.27 -8.28 -8.04
N GLU A 233 6.33 -7.33 -8.10
CA GLU A 233 4.94 -7.63 -8.50
C GLU A 233 4.90 -8.18 -9.94
N GLN A 234 5.65 -7.59 -10.87
CA GLN A 234 5.74 -8.05 -12.26
C GLN A 234 6.38 -9.44 -12.39
N ILE A 235 7.43 -9.75 -11.62
CA ILE A 235 8.05 -11.08 -11.63
C ILE A 235 7.06 -12.14 -11.09
N LEU A 236 6.30 -11.80 -10.05
CA LEU A 236 5.39 -12.74 -9.41
C LEU A 236 4.12 -12.95 -10.22
N VAL A 237 3.42 -11.88 -10.59
CA VAL A 237 2.10 -11.96 -11.24
C VAL A 237 2.26 -12.05 -12.76
N GLY A 238 3.26 -11.37 -13.32
CA GLY A 238 3.44 -11.27 -14.76
C GLY A 238 2.56 -10.20 -15.39
N ASP A 239 2.98 -9.82 -16.59
CA ASP A 239 2.14 -9.17 -17.59
C ASP A 239 2.30 -9.99 -18.89
N GLN A 240 2.99 -9.46 -19.91
CA GLN A 240 3.13 -10.15 -21.21
C GLN A 240 4.21 -11.25 -21.27
N LEU A 241 5.19 -11.22 -20.37
CA LEU A 241 6.32 -12.16 -20.38
C LEU A 241 6.10 -13.41 -19.51
N GLY A 242 4.92 -13.52 -18.89
CA GLY A 242 4.59 -14.54 -17.92
C GLY A 242 5.14 -14.24 -16.52
N GLY A 243 4.34 -14.58 -15.50
CA GLY A 243 4.70 -14.42 -14.09
C GLY A 243 4.97 -15.77 -13.45
N LEU A 244 5.77 -15.78 -12.37
CA LEU A 244 6.01 -17.01 -11.61
C LEU A 244 4.70 -17.65 -11.13
N LEU A 245 3.72 -16.84 -10.74
CA LEU A 245 2.43 -17.31 -10.24
C LEU A 245 1.39 -17.58 -11.33
N GLN A 246 1.71 -17.31 -12.61
CA GLN A 246 0.77 -17.47 -13.72
C GLN A 246 0.05 -18.83 -13.77
N PRO A 247 0.69 -19.98 -13.48
CA PRO A 247 -0.01 -21.28 -13.46
C PRO A 247 -1.11 -21.40 -12.40
N TRP A 248 -1.12 -20.53 -11.40
CA TRP A 248 -2.10 -20.51 -10.31
C TRP A 248 -3.12 -19.38 -10.45
N LEU A 249 -2.95 -18.48 -11.42
CA LEU A 249 -3.86 -17.38 -11.68
C LEU A 249 -4.96 -17.84 -12.65
N PRO A 250 -6.19 -17.31 -12.51
CA PRO A 250 -7.23 -17.58 -13.48
C PRO A 250 -6.83 -17.04 -14.84
N GLU A 251 -7.26 -17.71 -15.91
CA GLU A 251 -7.29 -17.06 -17.23
C GLU A 251 -8.23 -15.86 -17.13
N LEU A 252 -7.73 -14.67 -17.43
CA LEU A 252 -8.56 -13.46 -17.48
C LEU A 252 -9.57 -13.63 -18.61
N LEU A 253 -10.78 -14.08 -18.27
CA LEU A 253 -11.88 -14.08 -19.20
C LEU A 253 -12.13 -12.63 -19.64
N PRO A 254 -12.35 -12.37 -20.94
CA PRO A 254 -12.73 -11.04 -21.40
C PRO A 254 -13.98 -10.58 -20.63
N ALA A 255 -14.07 -9.27 -20.40
CA ALA A 255 -15.25 -8.69 -19.78
C ALA A 255 -16.52 -9.20 -20.51
N PRO A 256 -17.59 -9.54 -19.78
CA PRO A 256 -18.81 -10.05 -20.41
C PRO A 256 -19.25 -9.09 -21.50
N GLU A 257 -19.58 -9.63 -22.68
CA GLU A 257 -20.21 -8.83 -23.74
C GLU A 257 -21.51 -8.27 -23.17
N THR A 258 -21.62 -6.93 -23.12
CA THR A 258 -22.83 -6.27 -22.66
C THR A 258 -23.96 -6.61 -23.64
N VAL A 259 -24.92 -7.42 -23.21
CA VAL A 259 -26.16 -7.65 -23.96
C VAL A 259 -26.92 -6.33 -23.98
N GLY A 260 -27.07 -5.74 -25.16
CA GLY A 260 -27.81 -4.49 -25.39
C GLY A 260 -29.31 -4.63 -25.19
#